data_AF-A0A6A2FW39-F1
#
_entry.id   AF-A0A6A2FW39-F1
#
_cell.length_a   1.000
_cell.length_b   1.000
_cell.length_c   1.000
_cell.angle_alpha   90.00
_cell.angle_beta   90.00
_cell.angle_gamma   90.00
#
_symmetry.space_group_name_H-M   'P 1'
#
loop_
_entity.id
_entity.type
_entity.pdbx_description
1 polymer ?
#
loop_
_entity_poly.entity_id
_entity_poly.type
_entity_poly.pdbx_seq_one_letter_code
_entity_poly.pdbx_strand_id
1 'polypeptide(L)'
;METRSKQEEAVLKEIRDLPEIIQEKILKIIHFFRSEIIESRSSEEKATAEFLSVCGTWEDNRSVEKQIEDIYSSRKSTSRTEKMF
;
A
#
# COMPACT_ATOMS: atom_id res chain seq x y z
N MET A 1 -31.88 8.23 -3.75
CA MET A 1 -30.53 7.78 -4.14
C MET A 1 -30.47 6.31 -3.77
N GLU A 2 -30.20 5.34 -4.63
CA GLU A 2 -29.19 5.32 -5.70
C GLU A 2 -29.71 4.49 -6.87
N THR A 3 -29.39 4.91 -8.11
CA THR A 3 -29.55 4.06 -9.28
C THR A 3 -28.60 2.88 -9.15
N ARG A 4 -29.09 1.75 -8.64
CA ARG A 4 -28.38 0.47 -8.80
C ARG A 4 -28.14 0.30 -10.30
N SER A 5 -26.87 0.09 -10.66
CA SER A 5 -26.50 -0.18 -12.05
C SER A 5 -27.29 -1.39 -12.54
N LYS A 6 -27.75 -1.40 -13.81
CA LYS A 6 -28.39 -2.59 -14.41
C LYS A 6 -27.55 -3.87 -14.22
N GLN A 7 -26.23 -3.71 -14.08
CA GLN A 7 -25.30 -4.81 -13.83
C GLN A 7 -25.39 -5.35 -12.40
N GLU A 8 -25.56 -4.47 -11.40
CA GLU A 8 -25.70 -4.88 -10.00
C GLU A 8 -26.97 -5.71 -9.80
N GLU A 9 -28.07 -5.29 -10.40
CA GLU A 9 -29.35 -6.00 -10.32
C GLU A 9 -29.28 -7.38 -10.98
N ALA A 10 -28.60 -7.48 -12.13
CA ALA A 10 -28.37 -8.76 -12.81
C ALA A 10 -27.52 -9.72 -11.95
N VAL A 11 -26.42 -9.25 -11.38
CA VAL A 11 -25.52 -10.05 -10.53
C VAL A 11 -26.24 -10.52 -9.26
N LEU A 12 -27.01 -9.65 -8.60
CA LEU A 12 -27.77 -10.01 -7.41
C LEU A 12 -28.85 -11.07 -7.70
N LYS A 13 -29.49 -10.99 -8.87
CA LYS A 13 -30.46 -11.99 -9.30
C LYS A 13 -29.80 -13.36 -9.50
N GLU A 14 -28.69 -13.39 -10.25
CA GLU A 14 -27.96 -14.64 -10.50
C GLU A 14 -27.46 -15.31 -9.23
N ILE A 15 -26.93 -14.55 -8.27
CA ILE A 15 -26.42 -15.11 -7.02
C ILE A 15 -27.54 -15.67 -6.13
N ARG A 16 -28.70 -15.00 -6.07
CA ARG A 16 -29.83 -15.42 -5.23
C ARG A 16 -30.48 -16.72 -5.69
N ASP A 17 -30.48 -16.97 -7.00
CA ASP A 17 -31.09 -18.16 -7.59
C ASP A 17 -30.22 -19.42 -7.38
N LEU A 18 -29.00 -19.27 -6.84
CA LEU A 18 -28.09 -20.38 -6.58
C LEU A 18 -28.35 -21.05 -5.21
N PRO A 19 -28.05 -22.35 -5.06
CA PRO A 19 -28.06 -23.03 -3.77
C PRO A 19 -27.10 -22.38 -2.77
N GLU A 20 -27.46 -22.41 -1.49
CA GLU A 20 -26.73 -21.78 -0.38
C GLU A 20 -25.24 -22.22 -0.31
N ILE A 21 -24.97 -23.50 -0.56
CA ILE A 21 -23.60 -24.05 -0.63
C ILE A 21 -22.76 -23.37 -1.71
N ILE A 22 -23.38 -23.00 -2.84
CA ILE A 22 -22.70 -22.32 -3.94
C ILE A 22 -22.54 -20.83 -3.62
N GLN A 23 -23.55 -20.21 -3.01
CA GLN A 23 -23.44 -18.81 -2.55
C GLN A 23 -22.29 -18.62 -1.56
N GLU A 24 -22.12 -19.55 -0.61
CA GLU A 24 -21.02 -19.51 0.36
C GLU A 24 -19.64 -19.60 -0.33
N LYS A 25 -19.52 -20.46 -1.36
CA LYS A 25 -18.30 -20.58 -2.17
C LYS A 25 -18.03 -19.30 -2.95
N ILE A 26 -19.06 -18.70 -3.56
CA ILE A 26 -18.94 -17.42 -4.28
C ILE A 26 -18.50 -16.31 -3.33
N LEU A 27 -19.03 -16.26 -2.11
CA LEU A 27 -18.64 -15.28 -1.10
C LEU A 27 -17.16 -15.43 -0.73
N LYS A 28 -16.68 -16.66 -0.52
CA LYS A 28 -15.26 -16.96 -0.28
C LYS A 28 -14.37 -16.51 -1.44
N ILE A 29 -14.80 -16.74 -2.67
CA ILE A 29 -14.09 -16.31 -3.88
C ILE A 29 -14.04 -14.79 -3.97
N ILE A 30 -15.17 -14.09 -3.79
CA ILE A 30 -15.23 -12.62 -3.81
C ILE A 30 -14.34 -12.04 -2.71
N HIS A 31 -14.36 -12.62 -1.51
CA HIS A 31 -13.51 -12.18 -0.40
C HIS A 31 -12.03 -12.33 -0.74
N PHE A 32 -11.62 -13.48 -1.29
CA PHE A 32 -10.25 -13.71 -1.76
C PHE A 32 -9.83 -12.71 -2.84
N PHE A 33 -10.67 -12.46 -3.84
CA PHE A 33 -10.39 -11.45 -4.87
C PHE A 33 -10.23 -10.05 -4.27
N ARG A 34 -11.05 -9.72 -3.28
CA ARG A 34 -10.98 -8.43 -2.60
C ARG A 34 -9.69 -8.30 -1.80
N SER A 35 -9.34 -9.25 -0.95
CA SER A 35 -8.16 -9.16 -0.07
C SER A 35 -6.85 -9.33 -0.83
N GLU A 36 -6.76 -10.32 -1.73
CA GLU A 36 -5.48 -10.74 -2.31
C GLU A 36 -5.18 -10.08 -3.66
N ILE A 37 -6.18 -9.63 -4.41
CA ILE A 37 -5.99 -9.17 -5.79
C ILE A 37 -6.30 -7.68 -5.94
N ILE A 38 -7.35 -7.20 -5.28
CA ILE A 38 -7.76 -5.80 -5.35
C ILE A 38 -7.04 -5.00 -4.25
N GLU A 39 -7.10 -5.46 -3.00
CA GLU A 39 -6.49 -4.76 -1.87
C GLU A 39 -4.97 -4.92 -1.83
N SER A 40 -4.38 -5.99 -2.37
CA SER A 40 -2.91 -6.11 -2.49
C SER A 40 -2.28 -5.06 -3.43
N ARG A 41 -3.07 -4.47 -4.33
CA ARG A 41 -2.67 -3.33 -5.16
C ARG A 41 -2.82 -1.98 -4.47
N SER A 42 -3.47 -1.92 -3.30
CA SER A 42 -3.70 -0.70 -2.52
C SER A 42 -3.09 -0.86 -1.12
N SER A 43 -1.98 -0.23 -0.75
CA SER A 43 -1.52 1.09 -1.12
C SER A 43 0.00 1.11 -1.07
N GLU A 44 0.61 1.84 -1.99
CA GLU A 44 2.03 2.23 -1.89
C GLU A 44 2.36 2.76 -0.48
N GLU A 45 1.42 3.44 0.15
CA GLU A 45 1.48 3.88 1.55
C GLU A 45 1.65 2.73 2.54
N LYS A 46 0.92 1.61 2.40
CA LYS A 46 1.05 0.46 3.30
C LYS A 46 2.37 -0.26 3.09
N ALA A 47 2.79 -0.44 1.84
CA ALA A 47 4.10 -1.03 1.52
C ALA A 47 5.26 -0.15 2.01
N THR A 48 5.12 1.17 1.88
CA THR A 48 6.09 2.15 2.42
C THR A 48 6.11 2.12 3.93
N ALA A 49 4.95 2.05 4.59
CA ALA A 49 4.88 1.94 6.05
C ALA A 49 5.50 0.65 6.57
N GLU A 50 5.24 -0.50 5.93
CA GLU A 50 5.88 -1.77 6.25
C GLU A 50 7.40 -1.70 6.05
N PHE A 51 7.87 -1.15 4.93
CA PHE A 51 9.29 -0.94 4.68
C PHE A 51 9.96 -0.02 5.72
N LEU A 52 9.32 1.12 6.03
CA LEU A 52 9.80 2.08 7.03
C LEU A 52 9.80 1.47 8.44
N SER A 53 8.90 0.54 8.76
CA SER A 53 8.88 -0.14 10.06
C SER A 53 10.09 -1.05 10.31
N VAL A 54 10.72 -1.54 9.23
CA VAL A 54 11.97 -2.32 9.31
C VAL A 54 13.18 -1.40 9.48
N CYS A 55 13.06 -0.14 9.08
CA CYS A 55 14.10 0.86 9.29
C CYS A 55 14.08 1.31 10.76
N GLY A 56 15.25 1.45 11.37
CA GLY A 56 15.35 1.98 12.73
C GLY A 56 14.79 3.40 12.79
N THR A 57 14.05 3.73 13.84
CA THR A 57 13.60 5.09 14.11
C THR A 57 14.77 5.91 14.66
N TRP A 58 15.13 7.00 13.99
CA TRP A 58 16.06 7.97 14.55
C TRP A 58 15.26 8.89 15.48
N GLU A 59 15.44 8.71 16.80
CA GLU A 59 14.95 9.71 17.77
C GLU A 59 15.80 10.97 17.66
N ASP A 60 15.31 11.94 16.90
CA ASP A 60 15.94 13.24 16.75
C ASP A 60 14.94 14.35 17.12
N ASN A 61 15.26 15.07 18.19
CA ASN A 61 14.46 16.17 18.71
C ASN A 61 14.70 17.49 17.94
N ARG A 62 15.63 17.51 16.98
CA ARG A 62 15.89 18.66 16.11
C ARG A 62 14.78 18.79 15.07
N SER A 63 14.48 20.02 14.65
CA SER A 63 13.51 20.25 13.57
C SER A 63 13.98 19.65 12.25
N VAL A 64 13.03 19.35 11.34
CA VAL A 64 13.31 18.80 10.01
C VAL A 64 14.35 19.63 9.27
N GLU A 65 14.29 20.95 9.38
CA GLU A 65 15.21 21.88 8.74
C GLU A 65 16.64 21.71 9.25
N LYS A 66 16.83 21.54 10.57
CA LYS A 66 18.14 21.29 11.18
C LYS A 66 18.70 19.92 10.80
N GLN A 67 17.86 18.91 10.67
CA GLN A 67 18.27 17.58 10.20
C GLN A 67 18.75 17.64 8.74
N ILE A 68 18.01 18.35 7.89
CA ILE A 68 18.38 18.60 6.50
C ILE A 68 19.73 19.34 6.43
N GLU A 69 19.88 20.43 7.18
CA GLU A 69 21.12 21.22 7.25
C GLU A 69 22.32 20.36 7.69
N ASP A 70 22.15 19.52 8.71
CA ASP A 70 23.18 18.60 9.19
C ASP A 70 23.59 17.57 8.12
N ILE A 71 22.61 17.00 7.40
CA ILE A 71 22.89 16.08 6.27
C ILE A 71 23.65 16.80 5.16
N TYR A 72 23.24 18.00 4.75
CA TYR A 72 23.90 18.72 3.67
C TYR A 72 25.27 19.26 4.08
N SER A 73 25.47 19.66 5.33
CA SER A 73 26.76 20.15 5.85
C SER A 73 27.76 19.02 6.10
N SER A 74 27.30 17.83 6.49
CA SER A 74 28.13 16.64 6.67
C SER A 74 28.51 15.95 5.35
N ARG A 75 27.78 16.23 4.26
CA ARG A 75 28.18 15.83 2.89
C ARG A 75 29.44 16.59 2.46
N LYS A 76 30.60 16.08 2.90
CA LYS A 76 31.85 16.38 2.21
C LYS A 76 31.78 15.73 0.84
N SER A 77 31.90 16.52 -0.21
CA SER A 77 32.22 16.03 -1.55
C SER A 77 33.64 15.46 -1.50
N THR A 78 33.80 14.26 -0.96
CA THR A 78 35.00 13.48 -1.20
C THR A 78 34.84 12.92 -2.59
N SER A 79 35.35 13.63 -3.59
CA SER A 79 35.68 13.00 -4.86
C SER A 79 36.63 11.86 -4.49
N ARG A 80 36.13 10.62 -4.53
CA ARG A 80 36.96 9.43 -4.23
C ARG A 80 38.11 9.27 -5.25
N THR A 81 38.14 10.15 -6.25
CA THR A 81 39.07 10.24 -7.37
C THR A 81 40.23 11.21 -7.18
N GLU A 82 40.21 12.14 -6.20
CA GLU A 82 41.30 13.13 -6.05
C GLU A 82 42.58 12.57 -5.38
N LYS A 83 42.54 11.36 -4.82
CA LYS A 83 43.74 10.70 -4.24
C LYS A 83 44.46 9.75 -5.20
N MET A 84 44.12 9.74 -6.50
CA MET A 84 44.72 8.83 -7.49
C MET A 84 45.53 9.50 -8.59
N PHE A 85 45.94 10.76 -8.43
CA PHE A 85 46.95 11.39 -9.28
C PHE A 85 47.94 12.20 -8.44
#